data_AF-I6AXD0-F1
#
_entry.id   AF-I6AXD0-F1
#
_cell.length_a   1.000
_cell.length_b   1.000
_cell.length_c   1.000
_cell.angle_alpha   90.00
_cell.angle_beta   90.00
_cell.angle_gamma   90.00
#
_symmetry.space_group_name_H-M   'P 1'
#
loop_
_entity.id
_entity.type
_entity.pdbx_description
1 polymer ?
#
loop_
_entity_poly.entity_id
_entity_poly.type
_entity_poly.pdbx_seq_one_letter_code
_entity_poly.pdbx_strand_id
1 'polypeptide(L)'
;MNMKSIKTSTCIAGFLAILATASTAQTTWYLKTDNGANGYNTASYWNAVADGTGAAATVMDGNAIYDTNGKAVRTTQAPRSEFLGGTLLLNRSEFSLKAVATDVRNLTTASTGADIINAWYNPSGQTQIGDMTLRIAGTFALNGHTGLFSSTGRTITLEAGTLAGTGNLLVGGARQINSGNLVSTVTLKATDATAYTGDIVVAYAGTTLSFGDNFVSGGGLRLESGARLNLATSLSFAGGIYLDGQAVALTDGSYDYAALLQVNAAFANFIIDQGGRITVGTIPEPSAVALLTALAALGSSMIVRRHRCDACPRVSGNLQTRDYEA
;
A
#
# COMPACT_ATOMS: atom_id res chain seq x y z
N MET A 1 -24.10 -53.53 45.66
CA MET A 1 -24.98 -52.38 45.90
C MET A 1 -24.16 -51.12 45.66
N ASN A 2 -24.59 -50.28 44.71
CA ASN A 2 -24.22 -48.88 44.41
C ASN A 2 -23.12 -48.23 45.28
N MET A 3 -22.15 -47.46 44.77
CA MET A 3 -22.41 -46.26 43.96
C MET A 3 -21.10 -45.61 43.42
N LYS A 4 -21.17 -45.19 42.14
CA LYS A 4 -20.63 -43.96 41.50
C LYS A 4 -19.12 -43.65 41.50
N SER A 5 -18.55 -43.92 40.32
CA SER A 5 -17.55 -43.10 39.63
C SER A 5 -17.89 -41.60 39.64
N ILE A 6 -16.92 -40.75 40.01
CA ILE A 6 -16.92 -39.31 39.74
C ILE A 6 -15.77 -39.05 38.77
N LYS A 7 -16.11 -38.92 37.48
CA LYS A 7 -15.25 -38.28 36.49
C LYS A 7 -15.52 -36.79 36.53
N THR A 8 -14.60 -36.01 37.07
CA THR A 8 -14.59 -34.55 36.96
C THR A 8 -14.00 -34.18 35.60
N SER A 9 -14.85 -34.17 34.57
CA SER A 9 -14.55 -33.50 33.31
C SER A 9 -14.80 -32.01 33.49
N THR A 10 -13.71 -31.25 33.70
CA THR A 10 -13.78 -29.79 33.70
C THR A 10 -13.92 -29.31 32.24
N CYS A 11 -15.16 -29.05 31.82
CA CYS A 11 -15.45 -28.30 30.61
C CYS A 11 -14.92 -26.87 30.78
N ILE A 12 -13.79 -26.55 30.15
CA ILE A 12 -13.36 -25.17 29.94
C ILE A 12 -14.21 -24.63 28.78
N ALA A 13 -15.40 -24.11 29.10
CA ALA A 13 -16.15 -23.24 28.21
C ALA A 13 -15.49 -21.85 28.26
N GLY A 14 -14.47 -21.65 27.43
CA GLY A 14 -13.87 -20.33 27.22
C GLY A 14 -14.85 -19.43 26.49
N PHE A 15 -15.46 -18.50 27.24
CA PHE A 15 -16.27 -17.39 26.74
C PHE A 15 -15.43 -16.56 25.74
N LEU A 16 -15.64 -16.74 24.43
CA LEU A 16 -15.29 -15.72 23.44
C LEU A 16 -16.34 -14.61 23.53
N ALA A 17 -16.09 -13.60 24.37
CA ALA A 17 -16.80 -12.34 24.28
C ALA A 17 -16.26 -11.59 23.05
N ILE A 18 -16.92 -11.77 21.90
CA ILE A 18 -16.72 -10.90 20.74
C ILE A 18 -17.30 -9.54 21.13
N LEU A 19 -16.42 -8.61 21.51
CA LEU A 19 -16.76 -7.19 21.63
C LEU A 19 -17.19 -6.71 20.25
N ALA A 20 -18.49 -6.69 20.00
CA ALA A 20 -19.08 -6.00 18.87
C ALA A 20 -18.88 -4.49 19.10
N THR A 21 -17.74 -3.97 18.65
CA THR A 21 -17.54 -2.52 18.56
C THR A 21 -18.62 -1.96 17.65
N ALA A 22 -19.48 -1.10 18.17
CA ALA A 22 -20.48 -0.40 17.38
C ALA A 22 -19.77 0.35 16.24
N SER A 23 -19.93 -0.13 15.00
CA SER A 23 -19.46 0.59 13.84
C SER A 23 -20.34 1.83 13.68
N THR A 24 -19.83 2.99 14.08
CA THR A 24 -20.46 4.26 13.69
C THR A 24 -20.51 4.29 12.17
N ALA A 25 -21.71 4.40 11.60
CA ALA A 25 -21.87 4.49 10.16
C ALA A 25 -21.00 5.64 9.65
N GLN A 26 -20.11 5.32 8.71
CA GLN A 26 -19.19 6.30 8.15
C GLN A 26 -20.01 7.36 7.40
N THR A 27 -19.84 8.63 7.76
CA THR A 27 -20.49 9.72 7.03
C THR A 27 -19.75 9.95 5.72
N THR A 28 -20.49 10.10 4.62
CA THR A 28 -19.92 10.43 3.31
C THR A 28 -20.32 11.86 2.94
N TRP A 29 -19.32 12.64 2.52
CA TRP A 29 -19.49 13.97 1.97
C TRP A 29 -19.07 13.98 0.51
N TYR A 30 -19.73 14.81 -0.29
CA TYR A 30 -19.56 14.85 -1.73
C TYR A 30 -19.07 16.22 -2.18
N LEU A 31 -18.08 16.25 -3.07
CA LEU A 31 -17.54 17.51 -3.56
C LEU A 31 -18.64 18.28 -4.31
N LYS A 32 -18.84 19.55 -3.96
CA LYS A 32 -19.92 20.39 -4.52
C LYS A 32 -19.69 20.75 -5.99
N THR A 33 -18.48 21.17 -6.34
CA THR A 33 -18.07 21.61 -7.69
C THR A 33 -16.62 21.20 -7.93
N ASP A 34 -16.17 21.20 -9.18
CA ASP A 34 -14.74 21.11 -9.48
C ASP A 34 -13.97 22.13 -8.66
N ASN A 35 -12.88 21.67 -8.06
CA ASN A 35 -12.17 22.48 -7.10
C ASN A 35 -11.11 23.36 -7.78
N GLY A 36 -11.16 24.65 -7.43
CA GLY A 36 -10.03 25.56 -7.60
C GLY A 36 -8.87 25.20 -6.66
N ALA A 37 -7.79 25.97 -6.72
CA ALA A 37 -6.53 25.69 -6.03
C ALA A 37 -6.60 25.62 -4.48
N ASN A 38 -7.76 25.74 -3.82
CA ASN A 38 -7.83 25.90 -2.35
C ASN A 38 -8.91 25.08 -1.62
N GLY A 39 -9.73 24.26 -2.29
CA GLY A 39 -10.96 23.77 -1.63
C GLY A 39 -10.97 22.32 -1.16
N TYR A 40 -9.96 21.50 -1.45
CA TYR A 40 -10.07 20.06 -1.14
C TYR A 40 -9.97 19.77 0.36
N ASN A 41 -9.30 20.64 1.11
CA ASN A 41 -9.15 20.60 2.56
C ASN A 41 -10.09 21.55 3.30
N THR A 42 -11.10 22.11 2.62
CA THR A 42 -12.04 23.07 3.21
C THR A 42 -13.44 22.45 3.29
N ALA A 43 -13.96 22.31 4.52
CA ALA A 43 -15.20 21.58 4.81
C ALA A 43 -16.42 22.10 4.02
N SER A 44 -16.53 23.41 3.81
CA SER A 44 -17.66 24.02 3.10
C SER A 44 -17.79 23.66 1.62
N TYR A 45 -16.81 22.96 1.02
CA TYR A 45 -16.91 22.44 -0.35
C TYR A 45 -17.48 21.03 -0.42
N TRP A 46 -17.75 20.40 0.72
CA TRP A 46 -18.21 19.03 0.82
C TRP A 46 -19.63 19.02 1.37
N ASN A 47 -20.56 18.41 0.64
CA ASN A 47 -21.99 18.43 0.94
C ASN A 47 -22.54 17.02 1.20
N ALA A 48 -23.60 16.93 1.99
CA ALA A 48 -24.16 15.63 2.41
C ALA A 48 -24.84 14.84 1.27
N VAL A 49 -25.14 15.48 0.13
CA VAL A 49 -25.83 14.85 -1.02
C VAL A 49 -24.92 14.85 -2.25
N ALA A 50 -24.93 13.73 -2.98
CA ALA A 50 -24.06 13.47 -4.12
C ALA A 50 -24.16 14.51 -5.25
N ASP A 51 -25.36 15.05 -5.49
CA ASP A 51 -25.60 16.09 -6.49
C ASP A 51 -24.97 17.45 -6.14
N GLY A 52 -24.30 17.57 -4.99
CA GLY A 52 -23.71 18.80 -4.49
C GLY A 52 -24.69 19.68 -3.74
N THR A 53 -25.88 19.19 -3.39
CA THR A 53 -26.86 19.88 -2.53
C THR A 53 -26.79 19.39 -1.08
N GLY A 54 -27.65 19.94 -0.21
CA GLY A 54 -27.72 19.60 1.20
C GLY A 54 -26.79 20.42 2.08
N ALA A 55 -26.74 20.06 3.37
CA ALA A 55 -25.88 20.71 4.34
C ALA A 55 -24.41 20.51 3.95
N ALA A 56 -23.62 21.57 4.06
CA ALA A 56 -22.17 21.50 3.93
C ALA A 56 -21.56 20.95 5.22
N ALA A 57 -20.42 20.26 5.10
CA ALA A 57 -19.62 19.89 6.25
C ALA A 57 -19.15 21.16 6.97
N THR A 58 -19.27 21.17 8.28
CA THR A 58 -18.80 22.29 9.12
C THR A 58 -17.35 22.09 9.56
N VAL A 59 -16.86 20.85 9.55
CA VAL A 59 -15.49 20.47 9.90
C VAL A 59 -15.05 19.28 9.05
N MET A 60 -13.75 19.18 8.77
CA MET A 60 -13.16 17.98 8.18
C MET A 60 -13.04 16.90 9.27
N ASP A 61 -13.97 15.96 9.30
CA ASP A 61 -13.93 14.75 10.14
C ASP A 61 -12.91 13.72 9.61
N GLY A 62 -12.00 13.30 10.49
CA GLY A 62 -10.97 12.29 10.24
C GLY A 62 -11.49 10.85 10.13
N ASN A 63 -12.77 10.60 10.37
CA ASN A 63 -13.42 9.30 10.18
C ASN A 63 -14.33 9.26 8.94
N ALA A 64 -14.68 10.40 8.34
CA ALA A 64 -15.59 10.48 7.20
C ALA A 64 -14.94 10.09 5.86
N ILE A 65 -15.79 9.78 4.86
CA ILE A 65 -15.42 9.65 3.45
C ILE A 65 -15.72 10.98 2.74
N TYR A 66 -14.81 11.40 1.88
CA TYR A 66 -14.95 12.57 1.03
C TYR A 66 -14.85 12.12 -0.42
N ASP A 67 -16.01 11.94 -1.06
CA ASP A 67 -16.15 11.46 -2.42
C ASP A 67 -16.14 12.62 -3.41
N THR A 68 -15.19 12.58 -4.34
CA THR A 68 -15.09 13.58 -5.41
C THR A 68 -16.29 13.54 -6.35
N ASN A 69 -16.99 12.40 -6.44
CA ASN A 69 -18.17 12.17 -7.25
C ASN A 69 -18.04 12.72 -8.68
N GLY A 70 -16.97 12.31 -9.37
CA GLY A 70 -16.64 12.69 -10.75
C GLY A 70 -16.01 14.07 -10.90
N LYS A 71 -15.83 14.83 -9.81
CA LYS A 71 -15.34 16.21 -9.87
C LYS A 71 -13.84 16.29 -9.63
N ALA A 72 -13.17 17.22 -10.30
CA ALA A 72 -11.73 17.41 -10.16
C ALA A 72 -11.36 18.02 -8.81
N VAL A 73 -10.29 17.50 -8.21
CA VAL A 73 -9.70 17.99 -6.97
C VAL A 73 -8.28 18.49 -7.23
N ARG A 74 -7.92 19.61 -6.61
CA ARG A 74 -6.59 20.21 -6.72
C ARG A 74 -6.04 20.51 -5.34
N THR A 75 -4.77 20.17 -5.11
CA THR A 75 -4.09 20.50 -3.86
C THR A 75 -3.81 22.00 -3.79
N THR A 76 -3.45 22.50 -2.60
CA THR A 76 -3.09 23.91 -2.43
C THR A 76 -1.80 24.28 -3.15
N GLN A 77 -1.68 25.52 -3.63
CA GLN A 77 -0.44 26.07 -4.20
C GLN A 77 0.55 26.50 -3.11
N ALA A 78 0.85 25.59 -2.21
CA ALA A 78 1.82 25.76 -1.15
C ALA A 78 2.88 24.67 -1.27
N PRO A 79 4.08 24.83 -0.70
CA PRO A 79 5.09 23.77 -0.67
C PRO A 79 4.55 22.46 -0.07
N ARG A 80 3.55 22.56 0.82
CA ARG A 80 2.88 21.43 1.42
C ARG A 80 1.35 21.60 1.37
N SER A 81 0.63 20.52 1.14
CA SER A 81 -0.83 20.46 1.13
C SER A 81 -1.30 19.25 1.92
N GLU A 82 -2.17 19.43 2.91
CA GLU A 82 -2.66 18.35 3.76
C GLU A 82 -4.18 18.20 3.62
N PHE A 83 -4.63 16.96 3.40
CA PHE A 83 -6.05 16.63 3.45
C PHE A 83 -6.43 16.20 4.87
N LEU A 84 -7.23 17.03 5.53
CA LEU A 84 -7.61 16.85 6.94
C LEU A 84 -8.76 15.85 7.16
N GLY A 85 -9.42 15.41 6.09
CA GLY A 85 -10.49 14.42 6.18
C GLY A 85 -9.97 13.00 6.42
N GLY A 86 -10.87 12.06 6.71
CA GLY A 86 -10.53 10.65 6.92
C GLY A 86 -10.07 9.93 5.67
N THR A 87 -10.99 9.75 4.71
CA THR A 87 -10.71 9.08 3.43
C THR A 87 -11.08 10.00 2.29
N LEU A 88 -10.12 10.27 1.40
CA LEU A 88 -10.42 10.87 0.10
C LEU A 88 -10.76 9.75 -0.88
N LEU A 89 -11.96 9.78 -1.44
CA LEU A 89 -12.42 8.83 -2.44
C LEU A 89 -12.41 9.52 -3.82
N LEU A 90 -11.47 9.12 -4.68
CA LEU A 90 -11.41 9.54 -6.07
C LEU A 90 -12.32 8.64 -6.91
N ASN A 91 -13.53 9.11 -7.16
CA ASN A 91 -14.53 8.40 -7.95
C ASN A 91 -14.63 9.05 -9.34
N ARG A 92 -13.98 8.46 -10.35
CA ARG A 92 -13.93 8.99 -11.74
C ARG A 92 -13.45 10.44 -11.84
N SER A 93 -12.49 10.81 -11.01
CA SER A 93 -12.05 12.20 -10.87
C SER A 93 -10.58 12.37 -11.20
N GLU A 94 -10.21 13.60 -11.57
CA GLU A 94 -8.82 14.05 -11.59
C GLU A 94 -8.40 14.55 -10.20
N PHE A 95 -7.20 14.17 -9.76
CA PHE A 95 -6.52 14.73 -8.60
C PHE A 95 -5.21 15.40 -9.04
N SER A 96 -5.23 16.72 -9.21
CA SER A 96 -4.05 17.46 -9.62
C SER A 96 -3.22 17.91 -8.41
N LEU A 97 -1.99 17.42 -8.33
CA LEU A 97 -0.99 17.85 -7.37
C LEU A 97 -0.40 19.20 -7.83
N LYS A 98 -0.56 20.20 -6.97
CA LYS A 98 -0.05 21.57 -7.11
C LYS A 98 0.94 21.96 -6.00
N ALA A 99 1.09 21.11 -4.99
CA ALA A 99 2.03 21.27 -3.89
C ALA A 99 3.23 20.33 -4.06
N VAL A 100 4.37 20.67 -3.43
CA VAL A 100 5.60 19.87 -3.59
C VAL A 100 5.41 18.57 -2.82
N ALA A 101 4.87 18.70 -1.62
CA ALA A 101 4.38 17.59 -0.83
C ALA A 101 2.87 17.68 -0.67
N THR A 102 2.18 16.58 -0.91
CA THR A 102 0.76 16.43 -0.61
C THR A 102 0.60 15.25 0.33
N ASP A 103 0.02 15.47 1.49
CA ASP A 103 -0.27 14.42 2.46
C ASP A 103 -1.77 14.14 2.49
N VAL A 104 -2.14 12.86 2.41
CA VAL A 104 -3.50 12.35 2.54
C VAL A 104 -3.48 11.20 3.56
N ARG A 105 -4.50 11.11 4.41
CA ARG A 105 -4.58 10.01 5.38
C ARG A 105 -4.84 8.68 4.70
N ASN A 106 -6.01 8.54 4.08
CA ASN A 106 -6.36 7.40 3.25
C ASN A 106 -6.83 7.91 1.89
N LEU A 107 -6.39 7.24 0.84
CA LEU A 107 -6.81 7.52 -0.53
C LEU A 107 -7.43 6.25 -1.10
N THR A 108 -8.67 6.34 -1.54
CA THR A 108 -9.33 5.23 -2.24
C THR A 108 -9.67 5.71 -3.63
N THR A 109 -9.43 4.88 -4.63
CA THR A 109 -9.97 5.09 -5.97
C THR A 109 -11.09 4.07 -6.19
N ALA A 110 -12.29 4.57 -6.48
CA ALA A 110 -13.39 3.73 -6.90
C ALA A 110 -13.61 3.93 -8.40
N SER A 111 -13.65 2.81 -9.14
CA SER A 111 -13.93 2.70 -10.57
C SER A 111 -12.77 3.04 -11.53
N THR A 112 -12.97 2.66 -12.80
CA THR A 112 -12.05 2.86 -13.92
C THR A 112 -11.91 4.35 -14.28
N GLY A 113 -10.75 4.95 -14.04
CA GLY A 113 -10.39 6.27 -14.59
C GLY A 113 -10.21 7.40 -13.58
N ALA A 114 -9.67 7.14 -12.39
CA ALA A 114 -9.15 8.21 -11.55
C ALA A 114 -7.73 8.57 -11.99
N ASP A 115 -7.44 9.85 -12.23
CA ASP A 115 -6.12 10.30 -12.68
C ASP A 115 -5.49 11.19 -11.63
N ILE A 116 -4.34 10.80 -11.10
CA ILE A 116 -3.50 11.61 -10.22
C ILE A 116 -2.43 12.25 -11.09
N ILE A 117 -2.42 13.58 -11.16
CA ILE A 117 -1.61 14.32 -12.13
C ILE A 117 -0.68 15.30 -11.40
N ASN A 118 0.62 15.24 -11.69
CA ASN A 118 1.54 16.34 -11.37
C ASN A 118 1.28 17.50 -12.33
N ALA A 119 0.54 18.51 -11.84
CA ALA A 119 0.17 19.71 -12.57
C ALA A 119 0.56 20.96 -11.78
N TRP A 120 1.87 21.20 -11.57
CA TRP A 120 2.31 22.48 -11.00
C TRP A 120 2.01 23.63 -11.95
N TYR A 121 1.08 24.50 -11.54
CA TYR A 121 0.83 25.81 -12.13
C TYR A 121 1.31 26.89 -11.16
N ASN A 122 2.27 27.71 -11.59
CA ASN A 122 2.73 28.88 -10.86
C ASN A 122 2.00 30.14 -11.36
N PRO A 123 1.30 30.90 -10.49
CA PRO A 123 0.62 32.15 -10.86
C PRO A 123 1.52 33.23 -11.46
N SER A 124 2.85 33.18 -11.25
CA SER A 124 3.80 34.17 -11.76
C SER A 124 4.38 33.87 -13.15
N GLY A 125 3.86 32.86 -13.87
CA GLY A 125 4.32 32.48 -15.21
C GLY A 125 5.70 31.81 -15.25
N GLN A 126 6.31 31.55 -14.09
CA GLN A 126 7.58 30.85 -13.97
C GLN A 126 7.33 29.34 -13.76
N THR A 127 7.61 28.53 -14.78
CA THR A 127 7.55 27.07 -14.70
C THR A 127 8.69 26.56 -13.83
N GLN A 128 8.50 26.48 -12.51
CA GLN A 128 9.45 25.75 -11.69
C GLN A 128 9.24 24.25 -11.91
N ILE A 129 10.31 23.62 -12.40
CA ILE A 129 10.46 22.17 -12.49
C ILE A 129 10.68 21.70 -11.05
N GLY A 130 9.77 20.88 -10.53
CA GLY A 130 9.87 20.37 -9.18
C GLY A 130 9.33 18.95 -9.09
N ASP A 131 10.08 18.11 -8.39
CA ASP A 131 9.63 16.78 -8.01
C ASP A 131 8.48 16.93 -7.03
N MET A 132 7.39 16.21 -7.26
CA MET A 132 6.26 16.17 -6.35
C MET A 132 6.21 14.87 -5.58
N THR A 133 5.70 14.92 -4.37
CA THR A 133 5.44 13.76 -3.53
C THR A 133 3.97 13.76 -3.11
N LEU A 134 3.26 12.68 -3.43
CA LEU A 134 1.99 12.32 -2.82
C LEU A 134 2.26 11.27 -1.74
N ARG A 135 2.04 11.63 -0.49
CA ARG A 135 2.14 10.74 0.66
C ARG A 135 0.76 10.34 1.15
N ILE A 136 0.55 9.05 1.34
CA ILE A 136 -0.67 8.44 1.83
C ILE A 136 -0.29 7.66 3.09
N ALA A 137 -0.58 8.22 4.26
CA ALA A 137 -0.08 7.67 5.53
C ALA A 137 -0.70 6.31 5.87
N GLY A 138 -1.95 6.08 5.47
CA GLY A 138 -2.68 4.84 5.64
C GLY A 138 -2.73 4.03 4.34
N THR A 139 -3.94 3.66 3.91
CA THR A 139 -4.14 2.81 2.74
C THR A 139 -4.36 3.64 1.48
N PHE A 140 -3.64 3.28 0.42
CA PHE A 140 -3.98 3.60 -0.96
C PHE A 140 -4.67 2.39 -1.61
N ALA A 141 -6.00 2.44 -1.70
CA ALA A 141 -6.81 1.34 -2.22
C ALA A 141 -7.23 1.62 -3.67
N LEU A 142 -6.87 0.71 -4.58
CA LEU A 142 -7.15 0.80 -6.01
C LEU A 142 -8.25 -0.20 -6.41
N ASN A 143 -9.48 0.28 -6.66
CA ASN A 143 -10.61 -0.58 -7.04
C ASN A 143 -11.00 -0.44 -8.52
N GLY A 144 -10.04 -0.04 -9.37
CA GLY A 144 -10.17 0.12 -10.81
C GLY A 144 -8.86 0.62 -11.43
N HIS A 145 -8.90 1.13 -12.65
CA HIS A 145 -7.73 1.77 -13.25
C HIS A 145 -7.48 3.15 -12.64
N THR A 146 -6.28 3.36 -12.10
CA THR A 146 -5.83 4.66 -11.61
C THR A 146 -4.58 5.09 -12.36
N GLY A 147 -4.64 6.25 -13.00
CA GLY A 147 -3.49 6.90 -13.62
C GLY A 147 -2.66 7.64 -12.58
N LEU A 148 -1.34 7.48 -12.65
CA LEU A 148 -0.35 8.31 -11.97
C LEU A 148 0.53 8.94 -13.03
N PHE A 149 0.28 10.21 -13.29
CA PHE A 149 0.84 10.92 -14.42
C PHE A 149 1.74 12.08 -14.01
N SER A 150 2.93 12.12 -14.62
CA SER A 150 3.83 13.26 -14.48
C SER A 150 3.87 14.12 -15.75
N SER A 151 4.05 15.42 -15.60
CA SER A 151 4.35 16.28 -16.75
C SER A 151 5.80 16.06 -17.22
N THR A 152 6.11 16.38 -18.48
CA THR A 152 7.45 16.21 -19.06
C THR A 152 8.55 16.84 -18.20
N GLY A 153 9.63 16.10 -17.97
CA GLY A 153 10.79 16.55 -17.21
C GLY A 153 10.52 16.70 -15.71
N ARG A 154 9.43 16.13 -15.19
CA ARG A 154 9.09 16.14 -13.76
C ARG A 154 9.06 14.73 -13.19
N THR A 155 9.40 14.64 -11.91
CA THR A 155 9.19 13.42 -11.13
C THR A 155 7.91 13.52 -10.30
N ILE A 156 7.19 12.41 -10.19
CA ILE A 156 6.18 12.20 -9.16
C ILE A 156 6.59 11.01 -8.30
N THR A 157 6.60 11.21 -6.99
CA THR A 157 6.82 10.18 -5.98
C THR A 157 5.49 9.88 -5.31
N LEU A 158 5.11 8.61 -5.29
CA LEU A 158 4.00 8.11 -4.49
C LEU A 158 4.56 7.36 -3.29
N GLU A 159 4.26 7.82 -2.08
CA GLU A 159 4.62 7.14 -0.82
C GLU A 159 3.34 6.68 -0.13
N ALA A 160 3.06 5.37 -0.12
CA ALA A 160 1.92 4.80 0.59
C ALA A 160 2.35 4.02 1.82
N GLY A 161 1.56 4.05 2.90
CA GLY A 161 1.70 3.09 3.99
C GLY A 161 1.38 1.69 3.48
N THR A 162 0.12 1.49 3.07
CA THR A 162 -0.34 0.24 2.45
C THR A 162 -0.85 0.49 1.04
N LEU A 163 -0.37 -0.24 0.05
CA LEU A 163 -0.99 -0.36 -1.27
C LEU A 163 -1.89 -1.59 -1.29
N ALA A 164 -3.15 -1.43 -1.69
CA ALA A 164 -4.12 -2.51 -1.69
C ALA A 164 -5.12 -2.40 -2.85
N GLY A 165 -5.89 -3.45 -3.06
CA GLY A 165 -6.93 -3.50 -4.08
C GLY A 165 -6.52 -4.28 -5.33
N THR A 166 -7.45 -4.38 -6.26
CA THR A 166 -7.36 -5.26 -7.43
C THR A 166 -7.24 -4.49 -8.74
N GLY A 167 -7.34 -3.17 -8.70
CA GLY A 167 -7.32 -2.32 -9.87
C GLY A 167 -5.90 -1.94 -10.28
N ASN A 168 -5.64 -1.79 -11.59
CA ASN A 168 -4.28 -1.50 -12.07
C ASN A 168 -3.87 -0.05 -11.80
N LEU A 169 -2.59 0.14 -11.47
CA LEU A 169 -1.92 1.43 -11.40
C LEU A 169 -1.21 1.68 -12.73
N LEU A 170 -1.71 2.66 -13.50
CA LEU A 170 -1.11 3.07 -14.76
C LEU A 170 -0.14 4.21 -14.50
N VAL A 171 1.13 4.01 -14.82
CA VAL A 171 2.21 4.95 -14.61
C VAL A 171 2.61 5.56 -15.95
N GLY A 172 2.72 6.89 -16.04
CA GLY A 172 2.98 7.53 -17.32
C GLY A 172 3.27 9.03 -17.32
N GLY A 173 3.48 9.55 -18.52
CA GLY A 173 3.36 10.98 -18.80
C GLY A 173 1.89 11.41 -18.90
N ALA A 174 1.57 12.64 -18.53
CA ALA A 174 0.21 13.18 -18.63
C ALA A 174 -0.32 13.11 -20.08
N ARG A 175 -1.55 12.60 -20.24
CA ARG A 175 -2.31 12.67 -21.50
C ARG A 175 -2.56 14.15 -21.83
N GLN A 176 -1.91 14.67 -22.88
CA GLN A 176 -1.90 16.07 -23.35
C GLN A 176 -0.94 16.98 -22.55
N ILE A 177 -0.03 17.74 -23.15
CA ILE A 177 -0.15 18.74 -24.22
C ILE A 177 1.19 18.78 -24.99
N ASN A 178 1.14 18.72 -26.32
CA ASN A 178 2.27 18.75 -27.28
C ASN A 178 3.09 17.46 -27.43
N SER A 179 3.11 16.99 -28.67
CA SER A 179 3.73 15.80 -29.24
C SER A 179 5.27 15.83 -29.25
N GLY A 180 5.88 16.06 -28.08
CA GLY A 180 7.30 15.85 -27.83
C GLY A 180 7.51 14.67 -26.87
N ASN A 181 8.66 14.00 -26.96
CA ASN A 181 9.04 12.90 -26.07
C ASN A 181 8.73 13.22 -24.60
N LEU A 182 7.69 12.58 -24.06
CA LEU A 182 7.25 12.74 -22.68
C LEU A 182 8.15 11.89 -21.78
N VAL A 183 9.34 12.40 -21.46
CA VAL A 183 10.17 11.78 -20.43
C VAL A 183 9.54 12.09 -19.07
N SER A 184 9.01 11.07 -18.42
CA SER A 184 8.40 11.16 -17.09
C SER A 184 9.07 10.16 -16.17
N THR A 185 9.34 10.58 -14.94
CA THR A 185 9.88 9.70 -13.91
C THR A 185 8.85 9.53 -12.82
N VAL A 186 8.58 8.29 -12.45
CA VAL A 186 7.69 7.96 -11.34
C VAL A 186 8.43 7.11 -10.33
N THR A 187 8.39 7.50 -9.06
CA THR A 187 8.92 6.71 -7.97
C THR A 187 7.78 6.17 -7.13
N LEU A 188 7.74 4.86 -6.92
CA LEU A 188 6.77 4.22 -6.04
C LEU A 188 7.46 3.75 -4.75
N LYS A 189 6.82 4.04 -3.61
CA LYS A 189 7.18 3.51 -2.30
C LYS A 189 5.90 3.04 -1.61
N ALA A 190 5.90 1.82 -1.12
CA ALA A 190 4.85 1.31 -0.25
C ALA A 190 5.51 0.57 0.91
N THR A 191 5.09 0.81 2.15
CA THR A 191 5.58 0.03 3.29
C THR A 191 5.07 -1.42 3.22
N ASP A 192 3.83 -1.60 2.78
CA ASP A 192 3.23 -2.91 2.51
C ASP A 192 2.40 -2.85 1.22
N ALA A 193 2.69 -3.73 0.26
CA ALA A 193 1.92 -3.90 -0.97
C ALA A 193 1.50 -5.36 -1.21
N THR A 194 1.67 -6.23 -0.20
CA THR A 194 1.41 -7.68 -0.34
C THR A 194 -0.06 -7.98 -0.67
N ALA A 195 -0.98 -7.15 -0.20
CA ALA A 195 -2.42 -7.24 -0.47
C ALA A 195 -2.86 -6.57 -1.79
N TYR A 196 -1.95 -5.92 -2.51
CA TYR A 196 -2.23 -5.36 -3.83
C TYR A 196 -2.10 -6.45 -4.90
N THR A 197 -3.19 -6.72 -5.61
CA THR A 197 -3.25 -7.77 -6.64
C THR A 197 -3.47 -7.23 -8.05
N GLY A 198 -3.62 -5.92 -8.21
CA GLY A 198 -3.65 -5.26 -9.52
C GLY A 198 -2.25 -5.15 -10.13
N ASP A 199 -2.17 -4.93 -11.43
CA ASP A 199 -0.88 -4.76 -12.10
C ASP A 199 -0.36 -3.32 -11.92
N ILE A 200 0.96 -3.18 -11.83
CA ILE A 200 1.65 -1.90 -12.05
C ILE A 200 2.00 -1.85 -13.53
N VAL A 201 1.40 -0.92 -14.27
CA VAL A 201 1.51 -0.81 -15.72
C VAL A 201 2.25 0.47 -16.08
N VAL A 202 3.48 0.38 -16.56
CA VAL A 202 4.21 1.53 -17.11
C VAL A 202 3.79 1.69 -18.57
N ALA A 203 2.79 2.56 -18.78
CA ALA A 203 1.93 2.51 -19.95
C ALA A 203 2.41 3.34 -21.15
N TYR A 204 3.41 4.20 -20.98
CA TYR A 204 3.80 5.18 -21.99
C TYR A 204 5.30 5.17 -22.27
N ALA A 205 5.66 5.22 -23.55
CA ALA A 205 7.03 5.36 -23.99
C ALA A 205 7.69 6.62 -23.40
N GLY A 206 8.95 6.49 -22.96
CA GLY A 206 9.67 7.57 -22.28
C GLY A 206 9.42 7.65 -20.78
N THR A 207 8.52 6.83 -20.22
CA THR A 207 8.29 6.75 -18.78
C THR A 207 9.33 5.84 -18.13
N THR A 208 9.96 6.33 -17.06
CA THR A 208 10.82 5.52 -16.19
C THR A 208 10.15 5.33 -14.83
N LEU A 209 9.90 4.08 -14.45
CA LEU A 209 9.45 3.70 -13.12
C LEU A 209 10.66 3.35 -12.25
N SER A 210 10.71 3.87 -11.03
CA SER A 210 11.65 3.48 -9.98
C SER A 210 10.88 3.06 -8.74
N PHE A 211 11.48 2.18 -7.94
CA PHE A 211 11.01 1.89 -6.59
C PHE A 211 12.00 2.49 -5.60
N GLY A 212 11.49 3.23 -4.61
CA GLY A 212 12.36 3.89 -3.63
C GLY A 212 12.95 2.93 -2.60
N ASP A 213 12.33 1.77 -2.41
CA ASP A 213 12.71 0.72 -1.46
C ASP A 213 12.49 -0.66 -2.11
N ASN A 214 12.80 -1.73 -1.36
CA ASN A 214 12.36 -3.08 -1.75
C ASN A 214 10.83 -3.12 -1.80
N PHE A 215 10.29 -3.86 -2.77
CA PHE A 215 8.85 -3.86 -3.04
C PHE A 215 8.33 -5.28 -3.22
N VAL A 216 7.18 -5.58 -2.64
CA VAL A 216 6.54 -6.89 -2.70
C VAL A 216 5.05 -6.70 -2.99
N SER A 217 4.57 -7.22 -4.12
CA SER A 217 3.20 -7.05 -4.58
C SER A 217 2.59 -8.36 -5.06
N GLY A 218 1.37 -8.66 -4.64
CA GLY A 218 0.59 -9.80 -5.12
C GLY A 218 0.25 -9.72 -6.61
N GLY A 219 0.24 -8.52 -7.19
CA GLY A 219 0.00 -8.29 -8.62
C GLY A 219 1.25 -8.43 -9.50
N GLY A 220 1.09 -8.16 -10.81
CA GLY A 220 2.18 -8.21 -11.79
C GLY A 220 2.82 -6.85 -12.08
N LEU A 221 3.92 -6.89 -12.83
CA LEU A 221 4.55 -5.70 -13.41
C LEU A 221 4.48 -5.77 -14.94
N ARG A 222 3.97 -4.72 -15.56
CA ARG A 222 3.83 -4.60 -17.02
C ARG A 222 4.55 -3.38 -17.54
N LEU A 223 5.47 -3.59 -18.47
CA LEU A 223 6.27 -2.54 -19.11
C LEU A 223 5.88 -2.48 -20.59
N GLU A 224 5.20 -1.42 -21.01
CA GLU A 224 4.82 -1.23 -22.41
C GLU A 224 5.99 -0.75 -23.26
N SER A 225 5.90 -0.91 -24.59
CA SER A 225 6.97 -0.50 -25.50
C SER A 225 7.49 0.92 -25.22
N GLY A 226 8.81 1.04 -25.08
CA GLY A 226 9.50 2.30 -24.78
C GLY A 226 9.44 2.74 -23.31
N ALA A 227 8.74 2.02 -22.44
CA ALA A 227 8.81 2.21 -20.99
C ALA A 227 10.10 1.61 -20.40
N ARG A 228 10.54 2.16 -19.28
CA ARG A 228 11.73 1.70 -18.56
C ARG A 228 11.42 1.47 -17.08
N LEU A 229 12.03 0.44 -16.52
CA LEU A 229 12.15 0.16 -15.10
C LEU A 229 13.59 0.42 -14.68
N ASN A 230 13.77 1.25 -13.66
CA ASN A 230 15.04 1.40 -12.97
C ASN A 230 15.16 0.31 -11.90
N LEU A 231 15.97 -0.72 -12.15
CA LEU A 231 16.12 -1.87 -11.27
C LEU A 231 17.27 -1.62 -10.27
N ALA A 232 16.98 -0.82 -9.24
CA ALA A 232 17.94 -0.47 -8.18
C ALA A 232 17.69 -1.23 -6.86
N THR A 233 16.50 -1.78 -6.67
CA THR A 233 16.09 -2.48 -5.44
C THR A 233 15.59 -3.90 -5.74
N SER A 234 15.32 -4.68 -4.70
CA SER A 234 14.71 -5.99 -4.85
C SER A 234 13.19 -5.87 -4.97
N LEU A 235 12.64 -6.40 -6.05
CA LEU A 235 11.22 -6.35 -6.38
C LEU A 235 10.65 -7.76 -6.42
N SER A 236 9.48 -7.99 -5.86
CA SER A 236 8.79 -9.29 -5.89
C SER A 236 7.36 -9.13 -6.41
N PHE A 237 7.02 -9.89 -7.44
CA PHE A 237 5.71 -9.85 -8.09
C PHE A 237 5.13 -11.27 -8.22
N ALA A 238 3.97 -11.52 -7.62
CA ALA A 238 3.29 -12.80 -7.77
C ALA A 238 2.48 -12.91 -9.07
N GLY A 239 2.04 -11.77 -9.65
CA GLY A 239 1.34 -11.74 -10.94
C GLY A 239 2.25 -11.88 -12.17
N GLY A 240 3.57 -12.00 -11.98
CA GLY A 240 4.54 -12.15 -13.07
C GLY A 240 4.96 -10.83 -13.73
N ILE A 241 5.73 -10.96 -14.81
CA ILE A 241 6.30 -9.83 -15.55
C ILE A 241 5.83 -9.86 -17.01
N TYR A 242 5.41 -8.70 -17.52
CA TYR A 242 4.94 -8.51 -18.89
C TYR A 242 5.76 -7.45 -19.60
N LEU A 243 6.19 -7.74 -20.83
CA LEU A 243 6.92 -6.82 -21.70
C LEU A 243 6.10 -6.64 -22.99
N ASP A 244 5.73 -5.40 -23.31
CA ASP A 244 4.93 -5.04 -24.49
C ASP A 244 3.63 -5.87 -24.62
N GLY A 245 2.91 -5.98 -23.51
CA GLY A 245 1.70 -6.78 -23.38
C GLY A 245 1.89 -8.31 -23.39
N GLN A 246 3.12 -8.81 -23.55
CA GLN A 246 3.42 -10.24 -23.55
C GLN A 246 3.93 -10.71 -22.20
N ALA A 247 3.33 -11.75 -21.66
CA ALA A 247 3.83 -12.41 -20.45
C ALA A 247 5.21 -13.01 -20.73
N VAL A 248 6.17 -12.76 -19.85
CA VAL A 248 7.47 -13.42 -19.90
C VAL A 248 7.41 -14.67 -19.04
N ALA A 249 7.74 -15.82 -19.63
CA ALA A 249 7.80 -17.10 -18.92
C ALA A 249 9.01 -17.13 -17.98
N LEU A 250 8.83 -16.60 -16.76
CA LEU A 250 9.75 -16.74 -15.64
C LEU A 250 9.24 -17.87 -14.74
N THR A 251 10.13 -18.75 -14.32
CA THR A 251 9.84 -19.71 -13.25
C THR A 251 9.96 -19.03 -11.89
N ASP A 252 9.44 -19.65 -10.84
CA ASP A 252 9.63 -19.16 -9.48
C ASP A 252 11.14 -19.06 -9.16
N GLY A 253 11.58 -17.89 -8.72
CA GLY A 253 12.99 -17.62 -8.52
C GLY A 253 13.35 -16.13 -8.44
N SER A 254 14.62 -15.86 -8.17
CA SER A 254 15.17 -14.50 -8.08
C SER A 254 16.21 -14.26 -9.17
N TYR A 255 15.93 -13.28 -10.02
CA TYR A 255 16.67 -12.94 -11.22
C TYR A 255 17.35 -11.58 -11.03
N ASP A 256 18.67 -11.54 -11.23
CA ASP A 256 19.36 -10.28 -11.51
C ASP A 256 19.21 -9.91 -13.00
N TYR A 257 19.71 -8.74 -13.39
CA TYR A 257 19.61 -8.28 -14.77
C TYR A 257 20.22 -9.25 -15.79
N ALA A 258 21.37 -9.84 -15.49
CA ALA A 258 22.03 -10.79 -16.39
C ALA A 258 21.20 -12.07 -16.59
N ALA A 259 20.62 -12.61 -15.51
CA ALA A 259 19.72 -13.76 -15.58
C ALA A 259 18.43 -13.44 -16.35
N LEU A 260 17.87 -12.23 -16.19
CA LEU A 260 16.71 -11.79 -16.97
C LEU A 260 17.04 -11.75 -18.48
N LEU A 261 18.20 -11.22 -18.86
CA LEU A 261 18.62 -11.20 -20.28
C LEU A 261 18.80 -12.60 -20.88
N GLN A 262 19.25 -13.57 -20.08
CA GLN A 262 19.38 -14.96 -20.52
C GLN A 262 18.01 -15.61 -20.79
N VAL A 263 17.00 -15.27 -19.99
CA VAL A 263 15.62 -15.74 -20.21
C VAL A 263 15.00 -15.04 -21.41
N ASN A 264 15.15 -13.73 -21.51
CA ASN A 264 14.59 -12.94 -22.59
C ASN A 264 15.45 -11.68 -22.87
N ALA A 265 16.11 -11.65 -24.02
CA ALA A 265 16.95 -10.52 -24.43
C ALA A 265 16.18 -9.18 -24.52
N ALA A 266 14.84 -9.22 -24.64
CA ALA A 266 14.01 -8.01 -24.68
C ALA A 266 14.15 -7.16 -23.40
N PHE A 267 14.53 -7.75 -22.25
CA PHE A 267 14.74 -6.98 -21.01
C PHE A 267 15.73 -5.82 -21.16
N ALA A 268 16.69 -5.89 -22.09
CA ALA A 268 17.60 -4.77 -22.40
C ALA A 268 16.86 -3.51 -22.87
N ASN A 269 15.64 -3.66 -23.42
CA ASN A 269 14.79 -2.57 -23.88
C ASN A 269 13.86 -2.02 -22.80
N PHE A 270 13.82 -2.64 -21.62
CA PHE A 270 12.88 -2.28 -20.56
C PHE A 270 13.56 -2.01 -19.22
N ILE A 271 14.76 -2.52 -18.97
CA ILE A 271 15.44 -2.36 -17.68
C ILE A 271 16.65 -1.44 -17.83
N ILE A 272 16.77 -0.52 -16.87
CA ILE A 272 18.00 0.21 -16.55
C ILE A 272 18.57 -0.51 -15.33
N ASP A 273 19.67 -1.23 -15.52
CA ASP A 273 20.32 -1.98 -14.44
C ASP A 273 21.04 -1.04 -13.47
N GLN A 274 20.75 -1.20 -12.18
CA GLN A 274 21.41 -0.52 -11.08
C GLN A 274 21.71 -1.51 -9.93
N GLY A 275 21.76 -2.82 -10.21
CA GLY A 275 22.13 -3.86 -9.24
C GLY A 275 20.97 -4.42 -8.40
N GLY A 276 19.73 -4.08 -8.73
CA GLY A 276 18.53 -4.68 -8.13
C GLY A 276 18.23 -6.09 -8.64
N ARG A 277 17.14 -6.68 -8.14
CA ARG A 277 16.70 -8.05 -8.50
C ARG A 277 15.18 -8.11 -8.64
N ILE A 278 14.70 -8.99 -9.51
CA ILE A 278 13.28 -9.33 -9.65
C ILE A 278 13.07 -10.75 -9.14
N THR A 279 12.13 -10.92 -8.22
CA THR A 279 11.67 -12.22 -7.74
C THR A 279 10.26 -12.47 -8.26
N VAL A 280 10.05 -13.64 -8.87
CA VAL A 280 8.73 -14.10 -9.32
C VAL A 280 8.38 -15.34 -8.52
N GLY A 281 7.12 -15.48 -8.14
CA GLY A 281 6.59 -16.66 -7.46
C GLY A 281 5.57 -16.31 -6.39
N THR A 282 5.17 -17.32 -5.63
CA THR A 282 4.18 -17.13 -4.56
C THR A 282 4.72 -16.22 -3.47
N ILE A 283 4.06 -15.08 -3.26
CA ILE A 283 4.29 -14.24 -2.09
C ILE A 283 3.47 -14.86 -0.95
N PRO A 284 4.10 -15.27 0.17
CA PRO A 284 3.35 -15.78 1.31
C PRO A 284 2.34 -14.73 1.75
N GLU A 285 1.07 -15.11 1.85
CA GLU A 285 0.08 -14.17 2.38
C GLU A 285 0.53 -13.68 3.76
N PRO A 286 0.29 -12.40 4.11
CA PRO A 286 0.62 -11.86 5.43
C PRO A 286 0.01 -12.69 6.57
N SER A 287 -1.16 -13.28 6.32
CA SER A 287 -1.88 -14.19 7.22
C SER A 287 -1.08 -15.48 7.50
N ALA A 288 -0.45 -16.05 6.47
CA ALA A 288 0.37 -17.26 6.57
C ALA A 288 1.67 -16.98 7.33
N VAL A 289 2.29 -15.81 7.11
CA VAL A 289 3.48 -15.39 7.86
C VAL A 289 3.15 -15.17 9.33
N ALA A 290 2.09 -14.41 9.63
CA ALA A 290 1.65 -14.15 11.01
C ALA A 290 1.28 -15.44 11.76
N LEU A 291 0.64 -16.40 11.09
CA LEU A 291 0.35 -17.71 11.66
C LEU A 291 1.63 -18.51 11.95
N LEU A 292 2.63 -18.46 11.06
CA LEU A 292 3.93 -19.11 11.28
C LEU A 292 4.67 -18.50 12.47
N THR A 293 4.68 -17.16 12.60
CA THR A 293 5.30 -16.47 13.74
C THR A 293 4.55 -16.76 15.04
N ALA A 294 3.22 -16.81 15.00
CA ALA A 294 2.40 -17.19 16.16
C ALA A 294 2.67 -18.64 16.59
N LEU A 295 2.77 -19.58 15.64
CA LEU A 295 3.14 -20.97 15.94
C LEU A 295 4.57 -21.08 16.50
N ALA A 296 5.52 -20.33 15.96
CA ALA A 296 6.90 -20.31 16.45
C ALA A 296 6.99 -19.74 17.89
N ALA A 297 6.23 -18.69 18.18
CA ALA A 297 6.13 -18.12 19.54
C ALA A 297 5.45 -19.08 20.52
N LEU A 298 4.39 -19.78 20.10
CA LEU A 298 3.72 -20.79 20.90
C LEU A 298 4.64 -22.00 21.15
N GLY A 299 5.35 -22.49 20.14
CA GLY A 299 6.34 -23.57 20.27
C GLY A 299 7.45 -23.22 21.25
N SER A 300 7.99 -22.00 21.17
CA SER A 300 9.00 -21.49 22.10
C SER A 300 8.47 -21.42 23.55
N SER A 301 7.21 -20.99 23.73
CA SER A 301 6.59 -20.92 25.05
C SER A 301 6.32 -22.29 25.68
N MET A 302 6.02 -23.31 24.86
CA MET A 302 5.82 -24.70 25.33
C MET A 302 7.14 -25.36 25.74
N ILE A 303 8.24 -25.08 25.03
CA ILE A 303 9.59 -25.56 25.39
C ILE A 303 10.04 -24.96 26.73
N VAL A 304 9.81 -23.65 26.94
CA VAL A 304 10.15 -22.97 28.20
C VAL A 304 9.30 -23.49 29.38
N ARG A 305 8.02 -23.81 29.16
CA ARG A 305 7.18 -24.43 30.19
C ARG A 305 7.63 -25.85 30.55
N ARG A 306 8.08 -26.64 29.57
CA ARG A 306 8.55 -28.00 29.82
C ARG A 306 9.81 -28.03 30.68
N HIS A 307 10.75 -27.12 30.43
CA HIS A 307 11.97 -26.98 31.25
C HIS A 307 11.73 -26.51 32.69
N ARG A 308 10.59 -25.84 32.99
CA ARG A 308 10.24 -25.44 34.36
C ARG A 308 9.56 -26.54 35.17
N CYS A 309 9.01 -27.57 34.53
CA CYS A 309 8.37 -28.69 35.22
C CYS A 309 9.37 -29.79 35.66
N ASP A 310 10.59 -29.81 35.09
CA ASP A 310 11.64 -30.77 35.49
C ASP A 310 12.43 -30.30 36.73
N ALA A 311 12.20 -29.07 37.21
CA ALA A 311 12.72 -28.58 38.48
C ALA A 311 11.84 -29.05 39.66
N CYS A 312 11.74 -30.36 39.85
CA CYS A 312 11.17 -30.92 41.08
C CYS A 312 12.21 -30.81 42.21
N PRO A 313 11.89 -30.22 43.39
CA PRO A 313 12.86 -30.13 44.47
C PRO A 313 13.14 -31.52 45.04
N ARG A 314 14.36 -32.01 44.84
CA ARG A 314 14.86 -33.22 45.50
C ARG A 314 15.01 -32.90 46.98
N VAL A 315 14.03 -33.30 47.79
CA VAL A 315 14.07 -33.20 49.26
C VAL A 315 15.25 -34.05 49.75
N SER A 316 16.34 -33.40 50.17
CA SER A 316 17.47 -34.06 50.83
C SER A 316 17.07 -34.42 52.26
N GLY A 317 16.97 -35.72 52.53
CA GLY A 317 16.76 -36.23 53.89
C GLY A 317 17.94 -35.92 54.79
N ASN A 318 17.65 -35.27 55.93
CA ASN A 318 18.58 -35.11 57.04
C ASN A 318 18.79 -36.45 57.74
N LEU A 319 19.97 -37.05 57.58
CA LEU A 319 20.50 -38.05 58.50
C LEU A 319 21.16 -37.30 59.67
N GLN A 320 20.45 -37.23 60.80
CA GLN A 320 21.05 -36.86 62.08
C GLN A 320 21.96 -38.00 62.55
N THR A 321 23.27 -37.76 62.54
CA THR A 321 24.23 -38.53 63.34
C THR A 321 24.13 -38.07 64.80
N ARG A 322 23.79 -39.01 65.68
CA ARG A 322 23.94 -38.87 67.14
C ARG A 322 25.42 -39.11 67.46
N ASP A 323 26.10 -38.08 67.95
CA ASP A 323 27.37 -38.26 68.64
C ASP A 323 27.10 -38.53 70.14
N TYR A 324 27.67 -39.64 70.60
CA TYR A 324 27.86 -40.01 72.00
C TYR A 324 29.18 -39.40 72.52
N GLU A 325 29.31 -39.32 73.85
CA GLU A 325 30.47 -38.89 74.68
C GLU A 325 30.39 -37.40 75.12
N ALA A 326 30.41 -37.01 76.40
CA ALA A 326 30.65 -37.70 77.68
C ALA A 326 29.83 -37.04 78.80
#